data_AF-A0A1H8AHT8-F1
#
_entry.id   AF-A0A1H8AHT8-F1
#
_cell.length_a   1.000
_cell.length_b   1.000
_cell.length_c   1.000
_cell.angle_alpha   90.00
_cell.angle_beta   90.00
_cell.angle_gamma   90.00
#
_symmetry.space_group_name_H-M   'P 1'
#
loop_
_entity.id
_entity.type
_entity.pdbx_description
1 polymer ?
#
loop_
_entity_poly.entity_id
_entity_poly.type
_entity_poly.pdbx_seq_one_letter_code
_entity_poly.pdbx_strand_id
1 'polypeptide(L)'
;MLRTELLLQRLGEIGKSLERKGGALLLLGVGSVGVETGRLDEYSDLDFFVIVEPREKNRYIDRLDWLEDVHPLAYAFKNSDVGYKVLFEDGIFGEYAVFEEGELGNATYTEVRVIWKNPLYSNTAIAKPTNPVPNLKVDSLDFPLNEA
;
A
#
# COMPACT_ATOMS: atom_id res chain seq x y z
N MET A 1 21.60 2.43 10.18
CA MET A 1 20.43 3.11 9.59
C MET A 1 19.37 3.18 10.66
N LEU A 2 18.74 4.33 10.86
CA LEU A 2 17.61 4.44 11.79
C LEU A 2 16.42 3.63 11.25
N ARG A 3 15.58 3.10 12.13
CA ARG A 3 14.40 2.31 11.74
C ARG A 3 13.47 3.12 10.82
N THR A 4 13.27 4.40 11.12
CA THR A 4 12.47 5.33 10.31
C THR A 4 13.02 5.52 8.90
N GLU A 5 14.34 5.62 8.75
CA GLU A 5 15.00 5.69 7.43
C GLU A 5 14.77 4.40 6.63
N LEU A 6 14.86 3.25 7.30
CA LEU A 6 14.62 1.95 6.69
C LEU A 6 13.18 1.83 6.17
N LEU A 7 12.17 2.29 6.94
CA LEU A 7 10.77 2.29 6.51
C LEU A 7 10.56 3.15 5.24
N LEU A 8 11.16 4.33 5.19
CA LEU A 8 11.07 5.20 4.02
C LEU A 8 11.83 4.64 2.80
N GLN A 9 12.99 4.04 3.04
CA GLN A 9 13.74 3.34 2.00
C GLN A 9 12.93 2.18 1.43
N ARG A 10 12.31 1.38 2.31
CA ARG A 10 11.49 0.24 1.95
C ARG A 10 10.36 0.62 1.00
N LEU A 11 9.63 1.70 1.30
CA LEU A 11 8.59 2.24 0.41
C LEU A 11 9.15 2.68 -0.94
N GLY A 12 10.34 3.29 -0.97
CA GLY A 12 11.01 3.65 -2.21
C GLY A 12 11.39 2.43 -3.06
N GLU A 13 11.83 1.34 -2.43
CA GLU A 13 12.18 0.08 -3.12
C GLU A 13 10.93 -0.63 -3.65
N ILE A 14 9.83 -0.61 -2.90
CA ILE A 14 8.51 -1.06 -3.37
C ILE A 14 8.10 -0.29 -4.62
N GLY A 15 8.22 1.05 -4.62
CA GLY A 15 7.93 1.86 -5.80
C GLY A 15 8.73 1.45 -7.03
N LYS A 16 10.03 1.18 -6.87
CA LYS A 16 10.89 0.66 -7.96
C LYS A 16 10.49 -0.75 -8.39
N SER A 17 10.00 -1.58 -7.48
CA SER A 17 9.51 -2.93 -7.80
C SER A 17 8.24 -2.86 -8.66
N LEU A 18 7.28 -2.01 -8.27
CA LEU A 18 6.07 -1.73 -9.04
C LEU A 18 6.40 -1.25 -10.46
N GLU A 19 7.36 -0.34 -10.61
CA GLU A 19 7.84 0.13 -11.91
C GLU A 19 8.33 -1.02 -12.80
N ARG A 20 9.10 -1.97 -12.26
CA ARG A 20 9.61 -3.12 -13.00
C ARG A 20 8.52 -4.12 -13.38
N LYS A 21 7.50 -4.30 -12.54
CA LYS A 21 6.41 -5.24 -12.79
C LYS A 21 5.40 -4.72 -13.82
N GLY A 22 5.26 -3.40 -13.94
CA GLY A 22 4.33 -2.75 -14.88
C GLY A 22 2.87 -2.84 -14.43
N GLY A 23 1.98 -2.06 -15.03
CA GLY A 23 0.56 -2.03 -14.65
C GLY A 23 0.26 -1.24 -13.36
N ALA A 24 1.28 -0.76 -12.64
CA ALA A 24 1.12 0.16 -11.52
C ALA A 24 1.24 1.63 -11.98
N LEU A 25 0.45 2.51 -11.38
CA LEU A 25 0.38 3.94 -11.65
C LEU A 25 0.97 4.77 -10.51
N LEU A 26 0.65 4.42 -9.27
CA LEU A 26 1.10 5.15 -8.07
C LEU A 26 1.37 4.22 -6.89
N LEU A 27 2.28 4.67 -6.03
CA LEU A 27 2.42 4.21 -4.66
C LEU A 27 2.19 5.40 -3.72
N LEU A 28 1.21 5.28 -2.83
CA LEU A 28 0.78 6.34 -1.92
C LEU A 28 0.98 5.88 -0.48
N GLY A 29 1.78 6.59 0.30
CA GLY A 29 1.88 6.38 1.75
C GLY A 29 0.76 7.10 2.47
N VAL A 30 0.21 6.49 3.53
CA VAL A 30 -0.76 7.10 4.45
C VAL A 30 -0.25 7.03 5.89
N GLY A 31 -0.96 7.68 6.82
CA GLY A 31 -0.57 7.69 8.23
C GLY A 31 0.84 8.25 8.45
N SER A 32 1.63 7.58 9.29
CA SER A 32 2.98 8.02 9.69
C SER A 32 3.99 8.01 8.54
N VAL A 33 3.83 7.11 7.57
CA VAL A 33 4.65 7.08 6.34
C VAL A 33 4.07 7.96 5.22
N GLY A 34 2.86 8.49 5.43
CA GLY A 34 2.15 9.43 4.58
C GLY A 34 2.49 10.88 4.88
N VAL A 35 1.46 11.73 5.05
CA VAL A 35 1.62 13.16 5.36
C VAL A 35 1.99 13.39 6.83
N GLU A 36 1.61 12.48 7.73
CA GLU A 36 1.87 12.61 9.17
C GLU A 36 3.29 12.14 9.57
N THR A 37 4.31 12.47 8.78
CA THR A 37 5.69 12.01 9.03
C THR A 37 6.29 12.47 10.36
N GLY A 38 5.70 13.48 11.00
CA GLY A 38 6.04 13.86 12.38
C GLY A 38 5.69 12.79 13.43
N ARG A 39 4.83 11.82 13.09
CA ARG A 39 4.50 10.64 13.90
C ARG A 39 5.37 9.42 13.59
N LEU A 40 6.23 9.50 12.57
CA LEU A 40 7.06 8.37 12.16
C LEU A 40 8.13 8.07 13.22
N ASP A 41 8.12 6.85 13.73
CA ASP A 41 9.03 6.37 14.75
C ASP A 41 9.46 4.91 14.51
N GLU A 42 10.16 4.31 15.46
CA GLU A 42 10.67 2.94 15.36
C GLU A 42 9.58 1.86 15.45
N TYR A 43 8.38 2.21 15.91
CA TYR A 43 7.24 1.30 16.08
C TYR A 43 6.22 1.42 14.95
N SER A 44 6.46 2.34 14.01
CA SER A 44 5.63 2.55 12.84
C SER A 44 5.73 1.38 11.86
N ASP A 45 4.61 1.10 11.20
CA ASP A 45 4.45 0.18 10.09
C ASP A 45 4.40 0.92 8.74
N LEU A 46 4.20 0.16 7.68
CA LEU A 46 4.01 0.67 6.33
C LEU A 46 2.54 0.61 5.93
N ASP A 47 1.83 1.73 6.07
CA ASP A 47 0.50 1.88 5.49
C ASP A 47 0.57 2.53 4.10
N PHE A 48 0.10 1.83 3.07
CA PHE A 48 0.16 2.37 1.71
C PHE A 48 -0.93 1.85 0.76
N PHE A 49 -1.19 2.63 -0.29
CA PHE A 49 -2.04 2.23 -1.40
C PHE A 49 -1.23 2.06 -2.68
N VAL A 50 -1.59 1.05 -3.46
CA VAL A 50 -1.10 0.87 -4.83
C VAL A 50 -2.24 1.18 -5.78
N ILE A 51 -2.03 2.16 -6.65
CA ILE A 51 -2.98 2.46 -7.72
C ILE A 51 -2.48 1.80 -8.98
N VAL A 52 -3.33 1.01 -9.62
CA VAL A 52 -3.01 0.21 -10.80
C VAL A 52 -3.86 0.61 -12.00
N GLU A 53 -3.41 0.20 -13.17
CA GLU A 53 -4.15 0.32 -14.42
C GLU A 53 -5.46 -0.47 -14.36
N PRO A 54 -6.49 -0.09 -15.14
CA PRO A 54 -7.71 -0.88 -15.23
C PRO A 54 -7.42 -2.34 -15.55
N ARG A 55 -8.05 -3.26 -14.81
CA ARG A 55 -7.92 -4.72 -14.91
C ARG A 55 -6.64 -5.32 -14.33
N GLU A 56 -5.76 -4.52 -13.72
CA GLU A 56 -4.53 -4.99 -13.08
C GLU A 56 -4.70 -5.26 -11.56
N LYS A 57 -5.86 -4.97 -10.96
CA LYS A 57 -6.05 -5.15 -9.51
C LYS A 57 -5.75 -6.57 -9.03
N ASN A 58 -6.32 -7.57 -9.70
CA ASN A 58 -6.10 -8.97 -9.33
C ASN A 58 -4.64 -9.41 -9.50
N ARG A 59 -3.88 -8.81 -10.43
CA ARG A 59 -2.44 -9.08 -10.58
C ARG A 59 -1.66 -8.79 -9.30
N TYR A 60 -2.02 -7.71 -8.61
CA TYR A 60 -1.33 -7.23 -7.42
C TYR A 60 -1.92 -7.76 -6.11
N ILE A 61 -3.15 -8.28 -6.15
CA ILE A 61 -3.81 -8.98 -5.03
C ILE A 61 -3.42 -10.47 -5.00
N ASP A 62 -3.38 -11.14 -6.14
CA ASP A 62 -3.20 -12.60 -6.20
C ASP A 62 -1.73 -13.02 -6.22
N ARG A 63 -0.82 -12.09 -6.48
CA ARG A 63 0.62 -12.34 -6.56
C ARG A 63 1.40 -11.27 -5.81
N LEU A 64 2.10 -11.70 -4.76
CA LEU A 64 2.90 -10.84 -3.86
C LEU A 64 4.36 -10.70 -4.30
N ASP A 65 4.70 -11.18 -5.49
CA ASP A 65 6.06 -11.18 -6.04
C ASP A 65 6.69 -9.78 -6.13
N TRP A 66 5.88 -8.73 -6.23
CA TRP A 66 6.34 -7.34 -6.21
C TRP A 66 6.81 -6.87 -4.82
N LEU A 67 6.34 -7.49 -3.74
CA LEU A 67 6.84 -7.28 -2.38
C LEU A 67 8.01 -8.22 -2.07
N GLU A 68 7.89 -9.50 -2.44
CA GLU A 68 8.93 -10.51 -2.19
C GLU A 68 10.24 -10.21 -2.93
N ASP A 69 10.18 -9.59 -4.12
CA ASP A 69 11.36 -9.10 -4.85
C ASP A 69 12.08 -7.95 -4.11
N VAL A 70 11.40 -7.24 -3.22
CA VAL A 70 12.00 -6.20 -2.38
C VAL A 70 12.67 -6.82 -1.17
N HIS A 71 11.96 -7.73 -0.48
CA HIS A 71 12.51 -8.61 0.55
C HIS A 71 11.50 -9.72 0.85
N PRO A 72 11.97 -10.91 1.28
CA PRO A 72 11.10 -12.00 1.68
C PRO A 72 10.05 -11.60 2.73
N LEU A 73 8.85 -12.15 2.55
CA LEU A 73 7.74 -12.07 3.50
C LEU A 73 7.79 -13.27 4.43
N ALA A 74 7.82 -13.01 5.74
CA ALA A 74 7.63 -14.04 6.77
C ALA A 74 6.15 -14.40 6.93
N TYR A 75 5.24 -13.46 6.66
CA TYR A 75 3.80 -13.65 6.77
C TYR A 75 3.03 -12.74 5.82
N ALA A 76 1.89 -13.23 5.33
CA ALA A 76 0.94 -12.45 4.54
C ALA A 76 -0.49 -12.93 4.84
N PHE A 77 -1.38 -11.98 5.12
CA PHE A 77 -2.78 -12.25 5.40
C PHE A 77 -3.67 -11.29 4.61
N LYS A 78 -4.52 -11.85 3.73
CA LYS A 78 -5.50 -11.09 2.96
C LYS A 78 -6.64 -10.65 3.88
N ASN A 79 -6.47 -9.50 4.55
CA ASN A 79 -7.43 -8.99 5.52
C ASN A 79 -8.68 -8.38 4.87
N SER A 80 -8.63 -8.07 3.57
CA SER A 80 -9.79 -7.60 2.80
C SER A 80 -9.71 -8.04 1.34
N ASP A 81 -10.80 -7.86 0.59
CA ASP A 81 -10.80 -8.14 -0.85
C ASP A 81 -9.83 -7.28 -1.65
N VAL A 82 -9.41 -6.15 -1.06
CA VAL A 82 -8.57 -5.15 -1.71
C VAL A 82 -7.17 -5.09 -1.12
N GLY A 83 -6.79 -5.90 -0.13
CA GLY A 83 -5.57 -5.65 0.62
C GLY A 83 -5.08 -6.77 1.51
N TYR A 84 -3.85 -6.59 1.99
CA TYR A 84 -3.18 -7.50 2.89
C TYR A 84 -2.52 -6.76 4.06
N LYS A 85 -2.42 -7.48 5.18
CA LYS A 85 -1.41 -7.26 6.20
C LYS A 85 -0.22 -8.18 5.89
N VAL A 86 1.00 -7.64 5.93
CA VAL A 86 2.24 -8.37 5.60
C VAL A 86 3.32 -8.12 6.65
N LEU A 87 4.15 -9.12 6.88
CA LEU A 87 5.34 -9.04 7.72
C LEU A 87 6.55 -9.48 6.90
N PHE A 88 7.52 -8.58 6.71
CA PHE A 88 8.80 -8.91 6.11
C PHE A 88 9.70 -9.68 7.11
N GLU A 89 10.60 -10.51 6.61
CA GLU A 89 11.55 -11.27 7.45
C GLU A 89 12.48 -10.38 8.30
N ASP A 90 12.68 -9.12 7.95
CA ASP A 90 13.42 -8.12 8.74
C ASP A 90 12.56 -7.44 9.84
N GLY A 91 11.34 -7.93 10.02
CA GLY A 91 10.42 -7.48 11.06
C GLY A 91 9.70 -6.18 10.73
N ILE A 92 9.72 -5.70 9.48
CA ILE A 92 8.87 -4.58 9.04
C ILE A 92 7.46 -5.11 8.81
N PHE A 93 6.48 -4.50 9.48
CA PHE A 93 5.07 -4.75 9.24
C PHE A 93 4.52 -3.75 8.22
N GLY A 94 3.55 -4.15 7.43
CA GLY A 94 2.83 -3.25 6.53
C GLY A 94 1.40 -3.70 6.27
N GLU A 95 0.56 -2.73 6.01
CA GLU A 95 -0.80 -2.92 5.52
C GLU A 95 -0.97 -2.16 4.21
N TYR A 96 -1.56 -2.81 3.21
CA TYR A 96 -1.79 -2.15 1.93
C TYR A 96 -3.13 -2.51 1.31
N ALA A 97 -3.61 -1.60 0.47
CA ALA A 97 -4.73 -1.84 -0.42
C ALA A 97 -4.41 -1.47 -1.88
N VAL A 98 -4.99 -2.21 -2.81
CA VAL A 98 -4.84 -2.04 -4.26
C VAL A 98 -6.15 -1.52 -4.84
N PHE A 99 -6.04 -0.45 -5.63
CA PHE A 99 -7.18 0.15 -6.31
C PHE A 99 -6.88 0.37 -7.79
N GLU A 100 -7.88 0.24 -8.65
CA GLU A 100 -7.79 0.75 -10.02
C GLU A 100 -7.96 2.26 -10.06
N GLU A 101 -7.45 2.92 -11.11
CA GLU A 101 -7.60 4.38 -11.26
C GLU A 101 -9.04 4.86 -11.15
N GLY A 102 -10.01 4.13 -11.72
CA GLY A 102 -11.43 4.48 -11.66
C GLY A 102 -12.03 4.40 -10.25
N GLU A 103 -11.39 3.65 -9.34
CA GLU A 103 -11.82 3.52 -7.95
C GLU A 103 -11.37 4.72 -7.11
N LEU A 104 -10.33 5.47 -7.51
CA LEU A 104 -9.83 6.66 -6.81
C LEU A 104 -10.89 7.76 -6.67
N GLY A 105 -11.76 7.94 -7.67
CA GLY A 105 -12.83 8.95 -7.62
C GLY A 105 -13.90 8.66 -6.55
N ASN A 106 -13.97 7.41 -6.10
CA ASN A 106 -14.88 6.94 -5.05
C ASN A 106 -14.14 6.57 -3.74
N ALA A 107 -12.82 6.50 -3.77
CA ALA A 107 -12.01 6.10 -2.63
C ALA A 107 -11.86 7.25 -1.63
N THR A 108 -12.11 6.93 -0.37
CA THR A 108 -11.90 7.86 0.75
C THR A 108 -10.52 7.63 1.33
N TYR A 109 -9.61 8.56 1.10
CA TYR A 109 -8.29 8.53 1.73
C TYR A 109 -7.97 9.89 2.33
N THR A 110 -7.65 9.95 3.61
CA THR A 110 -7.18 11.19 4.24
C THR A 110 -5.72 11.37 3.86
N GLU A 111 -5.37 12.52 3.26
CA GLU A 111 -4.00 13.03 3.07
C GLU A 111 -2.91 11.97 2.75
N VAL A 112 -2.75 11.66 1.46
CA VAL A 112 -1.72 10.74 0.96
C VAL A 112 -0.41 11.46 0.63
N ARG A 113 0.72 10.77 0.82
CA ARG A 113 2.03 11.17 0.28
C ARG A 113 2.35 10.32 -0.93
N VAL A 114 2.65 10.95 -2.06
CA VAL A 114 3.14 10.23 -3.24
C VAL A 114 4.56 9.74 -2.98
N ILE A 115 4.75 8.42 -2.94
CA ILE A 115 6.06 7.78 -2.78
C ILE A 115 6.68 7.54 -4.15
N TRP A 116 5.89 7.01 -5.08
CA TRP A 116 6.29 6.75 -6.44
C TRP A 116 5.12 7.01 -7.39
N LYS A 117 5.45 7.45 -8.60
CA LYS A 117 4.50 7.69 -9.68
C LYS A 117 5.12 7.17 -10.97
N ASN A 118 4.34 6.41 -11.72
CA ASN A 118 4.72 5.98 -13.06
C ASN A 118 5.01 7.22 -13.94
N PRO A 119 6.19 7.33 -14.57
CA PRO A 119 6.56 8.50 -15.38
C PRO A 119 5.62 8.76 -16.56
N LEU A 120 4.94 7.72 -17.07
CA LEU A 120 4.01 7.82 -18.19
C LEU A 120 2.59 8.21 -17.75
N TYR A 121 2.33 8.23 -16.44
CA TYR A 121 1.02 8.52 -15.91
C TYR A 121 0.78 10.03 -15.80
N SER A 122 -0.17 10.55 -16.58
CA SER A 122 -0.38 11.99 -16.76
C SER A 122 -1.47 12.59 -15.86
N ASN A 123 -2.29 11.77 -15.21
CA ASN A 123 -3.36 12.26 -14.34
C ASN A 123 -2.77 12.99 -13.11
N THR A 124 -3.25 14.21 -12.87
CA THR A 124 -2.81 15.10 -11.79
C THR A 124 -3.88 15.32 -10.72
N ALA A 125 -5.11 14.82 -10.92
CA ALA A 125 -6.27 15.10 -10.08
C ALA A 125 -6.33 14.30 -8.75
N ILE A 126 -5.24 13.64 -8.36
CA ILE A 126 -5.22 12.57 -7.35
C ILE A 126 -5.15 13.13 -5.90
N ALA A 127 -5.14 14.45 -5.76
CA ALA A 127 -4.83 15.13 -4.50
C ALA A 127 -6.04 15.56 -3.65
N LYS A 128 -7.30 15.25 -4.02
CA LYS A 128 -8.48 15.69 -3.25
C LYS A 128 -9.64 14.68 -3.27
N PRO A 129 -9.85 13.89 -2.21
CA PRO A 129 -11.03 13.07 -2.04
C PRO A 129 -12.21 13.89 -1.50
N THR A 130 -13.44 13.53 -1.88
CA THR A 130 -14.65 14.29 -1.54
C THR A 130 -15.72 13.50 -0.76
N ASN A 131 -15.55 12.20 -0.49
CA ASN A 131 -16.61 11.34 0.08
C ASN A 131 -16.12 10.40 1.19
N PRO A 132 -16.99 9.90 2.10
CA PRO A 132 -16.66 9.08 3.29
C PRO A 132 -16.41 7.56 3.04
N VAL A 133 -15.60 6.93 3.91
CA VAL A 133 -14.98 5.58 3.77
C VAL A 133 -16.02 4.44 3.72
N PRO A 134 -15.97 3.53 2.73
CA PRO A 134 -16.74 2.29 2.77
C PRO A 134 -16.06 1.25 3.68
N ASN A 135 -16.82 0.66 4.60
CA ASN A 135 -16.37 -0.38 5.52
C ASN A 135 -16.56 -1.75 4.85
N LEU A 136 -15.48 -2.39 4.37
CA LEU A 136 -15.50 -3.72 3.78
C LEU A 136 -14.80 -4.70 4.72
N LYS A 137 -15.54 -5.25 5.69
CA LYS A 137 -15.07 -6.38 6.50
C LYS A 137 -15.41 -7.70 5.81
N VAL A 138 -14.47 -8.65 5.86
CA VAL A 138 -14.66 -10.02 5.38
C VAL A 138 -15.18 -10.86 6.55
N ASP A 139 -16.33 -11.52 6.37
CA ASP A 139 -16.87 -12.47 7.34
C ASP A 139 -16.10 -13.81 7.25
N SER A 140 -14.97 -13.92 7.97
CA SER A 140 -14.24 -15.17 8.18
C SER A 140 -13.75 -15.27 9.63
N LEU A 141 -13.66 -16.48 10.19
CA LEU A 141 -13.05 -16.71 11.51
C LEU A 141 -11.55 -16.39 11.55
N ASP A 142 -10.87 -16.41 10.39
CA ASP A 142 -9.48 -15.98 10.27
C ASP A 142 -9.33 -14.47 10.47
N PHE A 143 -10.39 -13.69 10.23
CA PHE A 143 -10.36 -12.23 10.33
C PHE A 143 -10.07 -11.75 11.76
N PRO A 144 -10.85 -12.09 12.81
CA PRO A 144 -10.56 -11.64 14.17
C PRO A 144 -9.25 -12.19 14.74
N LEU A 145 -8.77 -13.34 14.26
CA LEU A 145 -7.51 -13.95 14.70
C LEU A 145 -6.29 -13.14 14.23
N ASN A 146 -6.40 -12.48 13.06
CA ASN A 146 -5.32 -11.74 12.42
C ASN A 146 -5.53 -10.21 12.43
N GLU A 147 -6.64 -9.71 13.01
CA GLU A 147 -6.92 -8.27 13.15
C GLU A 147 -6.23 -7.66 14.40
N ALA A 148 -5.84 -8.49 15.38
CA ALA A 148 -5.30 -8.10 16.68
C ALA A 148 -3.90 -7.44 16.64
#